data_AF-A0A072VMN7-F1
#
_entry.id   AF-A0A072VMN7-F1
#
_cell.length_a   1.000
_cell.length_b   1.000
_cell.length_c   1.000
_cell.angle_alpha   90.00
_cell.angle_beta   90.00
_cell.angle_gamma   90.00
#
_symmetry.space_group_name_H-M   'P 1'
#
loop_
_entity.id
_entity.type
_entity.pdbx_description
1 polymer ?
#
loop_
_entity_poly.entity_id
_entity_poly.type
_entity_poly.pdbx_seq_one_letter_code
_entity_poly.pdbx_strand_id
1 'polypeptide(L)'
;MTQGSVDIYAAQCKLCMKWRVIDTQEEFEEIRHKIIRDPFDCSKKANRSCDDPADIEYDSSRTWVIDKPNIPKTPQGFKKILVLRKDYSKLDSYYITPTGKKLRTRNEIAAYLKDHPQPSGVSAADFDFSSPKIMQDTIPEFIEQQKDSANKKAKIAKDEV
;
A
#
# COMPACT_ATOMS: atom_id res chain seq x y z
N MET A 1 -0.44 -6.38 -15.85
CA MET A 1 -0.28 -5.91 -14.45
C MET A 1 1.21 -5.95 -14.15
N THR A 2 1.79 -4.84 -13.67
CA THR A 2 3.22 -4.76 -13.34
C THR A 2 3.49 -5.60 -12.09
N GLN A 3 4.50 -6.47 -12.14
CA GLN A 3 4.90 -7.28 -10.98
C GLN A 3 5.10 -6.38 -9.74
N GLY A 4 4.45 -6.73 -8.63
CA GLY A 4 4.58 -6.04 -7.34
C GLY A 4 3.64 -4.85 -7.10
N SER A 5 2.69 -4.55 -7.99
CA SER A 5 1.63 -3.57 -7.69
C SER A 5 0.55 -4.15 -6.77
N VAL A 6 -0.07 -3.30 -5.96
CA VAL A 6 -1.25 -3.67 -5.16
C VAL A 6 -2.41 -4.04 -6.08
N ASP A 7 -3.04 -5.18 -5.78
CA ASP A 7 -4.14 -5.78 -6.52
C ASP A 7 -5.47 -5.70 -5.75
N ILE A 8 -5.44 -5.78 -4.41
CA ILE A 8 -6.63 -5.76 -3.55
C ILE A 8 -6.45 -4.75 -2.42
N TYR A 9 -7.51 -3.99 -2.17
CA TYR A 9 -7.65 -3.17 -0.97
C TYR A 9 -8.59 -3.87 0.02
N ALA A 10 -8.26 -3.81 1.31
CA ALA A 10 -9.09 -4.43 2.34
C ALA A 10 -9.08 -3.61 3.64
N ALA A 11 -10.19 -3.68 4.38
CA ALA A 11 -10.31 -3.10 5.72
C ALA A 11 -10.79 -4.15 6.71
N GLN A 12 -10.22 -4.13 7.93
CA GLN A 12 -10.62 -5.04 9.00
C GLN A 12 -11.81 -4.45 9.78
N CYS A 13 -12.88 -5.24 9.92
CA CYS A 13 -14.01 -4.86 10.75
C CYS A 13 -13.63 -4.85 12.23
N LYS A 14 -13.84 -3.74 12.93
CA LYS A 14 -13.55 -3.60 14.37
C LYS A 14 -14.39 -4.52 15.28
N LEU A 15 -15.53 -5.02 14.78
CA LEU A 15 -16.50 -5.79 15.57
C LEU A 15 -16.25 -7.30 15.47
N CYS A 16 -16.06 -7.82 14.25
CA CYS A 16 -15.89 -9.26 14.00
C CYS A 16 -14.48 -9.65 13.57
N MET A 17 -13.57 -8.68 13.41
CA MET A 17 -12.17 -8.86 12.99
C MET A 17 -11.97 -9.47 11.59
N LYS A 18 -13.05 -9.70 10.84
CA LYS A 18 -13.01 -10.17 9.45
C LYS A 18 -12.54 -9.08 8.49
N TRP A 19 -11.82 -9.47 7.46
CA TRP A 19 -11.37 -8.57 6.40
C TRP A 19 -12.44 -8.45 5.30
N ARG A 20 -12.71 -7.21 4.91
CA ARG A 20 -13.63 -6.86 3.82
C ARG A 20 -12.85 -6.27 2.67
N VAL A 21 -13.07 -6.76 1.47
CA VAL A 21 -12.48 -6.18 0.25
C VAL A 21 -13.13 -4.81 0.03
N ILE A 22 -12.33 -3.82 -0.35
CA ILE A 22 -12.77 -2.46 -0.66
C ILE A 22 -12.63 -2.26 -2.16
N ASP A 23 -13.70 -1.79 -2.80
CA ASP A 23 -13.86 -1.91 -4.25
C ASP A 23 -12.99 -0.91 -5.01
N THR A 24 -12.71 0.24 -4.39
CA THR A 24 -11.91 1.32 -4.99
C THR A 24 -10.79 1.77 -4.07
N GLN A 25 -9.72 2.28 -4.67
CA GLN A 25 -8.63 2.88 -3.91
C GLN A 25 -9.12 4.09 -3.12
N GLU A 26 -9.99 4.90 -3.70
CA GLU A 26 -10.52 6.13 -3.11
C GLU A 26 -11.32 5.84 -1.84
N GLU A 27 -12.15 4.79 -1.85
CA GLU A 27 -12.88 4.33 -0.65
C GLU A 27 -11.92 3.80 0.42
N PHE A 28 -10.91 3.01 0.03
CA PHE A 28 -9.88 2.53 0.95
C PHE A 28 -9.11 3.70 1.58
N GLU A 29 -8.79 4.73 0.78
CA GLU A 29 -8.12 5.93 1.25
C GLU A 29 -8.98 6.74 2.21
N GLU A 30 -10.29 6.82 1.99
CA GLU A 30 -11.23 7.44 2.93
C GLU A 30 -11.27 6.67 4.25
N ILE A 31 -11.34 5.33 4.22
CA ILE A 31 -11.36 4.50 5.42
C ILE A 31 -10.07 4.67 6.25
N ARG A 32 -8.89 4.52 5.63
CA ARG A 32 -7.61 4.59 6.35
C ARG A 32 -7.31 5.99 6.88
N HIS A 33 -7.79 7.04 6.19
CA HIS A 33 -7.58 8.43 6.60
C HIS A 33 -8.27 8.76 7.93
N LYS A 34 -9.44 8.15 8.17
CA LYS A 34 -10.26 8.38 9.37
C LYS A 34 -10.24 7.23 10.37
N ILE A 35 -9.41 6.21 10.17
CA ILE A 35 -9.54 4.91 10.87
C ILE A 35 -9.51 5.02 12.41
N ILE A 36 -8.79 5.98 12.99
CA ILE A 36 -8.78 6.18 14.45
C ILE A 36 -10.10 6.79 14.93
N ARG A 37 -10.61 7.80 14.22
CA ARG A 37 -11.83 8.53 14.62
C ARG A 37 -13.10 7.76 14.28
N ASP A 38 -13.09 7.07 13.14
CA ASP A 38 -14.23 6.39 12.56
C ASP A 38 -13.81 4.98 12.09
N PRO A 39 -13.53 4.04 13.02
CA PRO A 39 -13.01 2.73 12.65
C PRO A 39 -13.99 1.95 11.79
N PHE A 40 -13.47 1.12 10.88
CA PHE A 40 -14.29 0.38 9.93
C PHE A 40 -15.10 -0.72 10.62
N ASP A 41 -16.35 -0.89 10.19
CA ASP A 41 -17.19 -2.03 10.54
C ASP A 41 -18.07 -2.41 9.34
N CYS A 42 -18.60 -3.63 9.35
CA CYS A 42 -19.29 -4.20 8.19
C CYS A 42 -20.51 -3.40 7.74
N SER A 43 -21.16 -2.65 8.64
CA SER A 43 -22.35 -1.87 8.30
C SER A 43 -22.06 -0.72 7.31
N LYS A 44 -20.78 -0.31 7.21
CA LYS A 44 -20.33 0.72 6.28
C LYS A 44 -20.24 0.25 4.83
N LYS A 45 -20.30 -1.07 4.59
CA LYS A 45 -20.36 -1.65 3.25
C LYS A 45 -21.78 -2.11 2.96
N ALA A 46 -22.32 -1.71 1.82
CA ALA A 46 -23.67 -2.09 1.42
C ALA A 46 -23.81 -3.63 1.37
N ASN A 47 -24.93 -4.15 1.87
CA ASN A 47 -25.26 -5.58 1.90
C ASN A 47 -24.21 -6.47 2.59
N ARG A 48 -23.48 -5.94 3.57
CA ARG A 48 -22.53 -6.72 4.38
C ARG A 48 -22.86 -6.65 5.86
N SER A 49 -22.75 -7.79 6.52
CA SER A 49 -22.94 -7.97 7.95
C SER A 49 -21.72 -8.60 8.61
N CYS A 50 -21.70 -8.62 9.95
CA CYS A 50 -20.67 -9.34 10.68
C CYS A 50 -20.84 -10.86 10.61
N ASP A 51 -22.02 -11.36 10.26
CA ASP A 51 -22.30 -12.79 10.16
C ASP A 51 -21.77 -13.38 8.85
N ASP A 52 -21.64 -12.56 7.80
CA ASP A 52 -21.07 -12.99 6.53
C ASP A 52 -19.61 -13.48 6.69
N PRO A 53 -19.20 -14.53 5.94
CA PRO A 53 -17.80 -14.97 5.85
C PRO A 53 -16.86 -13.83 5.43
N ALA A 54 -15.58 -13.87 5.81
CA ALA A 54 -14.60 -12.88 5.36
C ALA A 54 -14.54 -12.85 3.81
N ASP A 55 -14.31 -11.67 3.22
CA ASP A 55 -14.13 -11.60 1.76
C ASP A 55 -12.73 -12.13 1.37
N ILE A 56 -11.79 -12.02 2.30
CA ILE A 56 -10.40 -12.44 2.14
C ILE A 56 -9.84 -12.86 3.50
N GLU A 57 -9.04 -13.92 3.52
CA GLU A 57 -8.39 -14.40 4.74
C GLU A 57 -6.96 -13.87 4.84
N TYR A 58 -6.56 -13.50 6.06
CA TYR A 58 -5.18 -13.14 6.33
C TYR A 58 -4.36 -14.43 6.42
N ASP A 59 -3.65 -14.74 5.33
CA ASP A 59 -2.84 -15.94 5.16
C ASP A 59 -1.60 -15.66 4.28
N SER A 60 -0.81 -16.70 4.02
CA SER A 60 0.38 -16.65 3.16
C SER A 60 0.09 -16.89 1.67
N SER A 61 -1.19 -16.90 1.24
CA SER A 61 -1.55 -17.01 -0.18
C SER A 61 -1.10 -15.78 -0.99
N ARG A 62 -0.86 -14.66 -0.31
CA ARG A 62 -0.38 -13.39 -0.85
C ARG A 62 0.35 -12.59 0.22
N THR A 63 1.20 -11.66 -0.20
CA THR A 63 1.88 -10.75 0.72
C THR A 63 0.94 -9.63 1.16
N TRP A 64 0.70 -9.56 2.46
CA TRP A 64 -0.05 -8.50 3.11
C TRP A 64 0.83 -7.31 3.44
N VAL A 65 0.25 -6.13 3.31
CA VAL A 65 0.86 -4.87 3.71
C VAL A 65 -0.15 -4.05 4.48
N ILE A 66 0.27 -3.45 5.59
CA ILE A 66 -0.62 -2.70 6.49
C ILE A 66 -0.14 -1.26 6.61
N ASP A 67 -0.99 -0.33 6.21
CA ASP A 67 -0.77 1.10 6.39
C ASP A 67 -0.74 1.46 7.87
N LYS A 68 0.04 2.51 8.21
CA LYS A 68 -0.13 3.15 9.53
C LYS A 68 -1.51 3.82 9.58
N PRO A 69 -2.09 4.02 10.78
CA PRO A 69 -3.33 4.77 10.89
C PRO A 69 -3.21 6.22 10.37
N ASN A 70 -4.33 6.77 9.88
CA ASN A 70 -4.49 8.18 9.50
C ASN A 70 -3.54 8.69 8.41
N ILE A 71 -3.17 7.83 7.45
CA ILE A 71 -2.45 8.32 6.26
C ILE A 71 -3.37 9.28 5.48
N PRO A 72 -2.88 10.45 5.05
CA PRO A 72 -3.64 11.36 4.22
C PRO A 72 -4.11 10.71 2.92
N LYS A 73 -5.29 11.15 2.44
CA LYS A 73 -5.77 10.81 1.10
C LYS A 73 -4.83 11.39 0.04
N THR A 74 -4.77 10.73 -1.10
CA THR A 74 -4.09 11.24 -2.27
C THR A 74 -4.76 12.54 -2.72
N PRO A 75 -4.00 13.61 -3.02
CA PRO A 75 -4.56 14.85 -3.56
C PRO A 75 -5.39 14.61 -4.82
N GLN A 76 -6.50 15.33 -4.96
CA GLN A 76 -7.42 15.18 -6.08
C GLN A 76 -6.72 15.32 -7.44
N GLY A 77 -7.04 14.42 -8.37
CA GLY A 77 -6.42 14.36 -9.70
C GLY A 77 -5.13 13.56 -9.78
N PHE A 78 -4.58 13.15 -8.63
CA PHE A 78 -3.43 12.25 -8.55
C PHE A 78 -3.88 10.86 -8.12
N LYS A 79 -3.05 9.85 -8.42
CA LYS A 79 -3.24 8.47 -7.94
C LYS A 79 -1.96 7.94 -7.29
N LYS A 80 -2.03 7.48 -6.04
CA LYS A 80 -0.90 6.81 -5.39
C LYS A 80 -0.79 5.37 -5.89
N ILE A 81 0.41 4.93 -6.23
CA ILE A 81 0.71 3.54 -6.60
C ILE A 81 1.84 3.03 -5.72
N LEU A 82 1.67 1.83 -5.18
CA LEU A 82 2.70 1.14 -4.41
C LEU A 82 3.29 0.02 -5.26
N VAL A 83 4.62 -0.12 -5.20
CA VAL A 83 5.34 -1.20 -5.88
C VAL A 83 6.24 -1.92 -4.87
N LEU A 84 5.97 -3.20 -4.64
CA LEU A 84 6.80 -4.08 -3.83
C LEU A 84 8.13 -4.36 -4.52
N ARG A 85 9.22 -4.15 -3.79
CA ARG A 85 10.57 -4.51 -4.26
C ARG A 85 10.70 -6.02 -4.40
N LYS A 86 11.51 -6.48 -5.36
CA LYS A 86 11.76 -7.90 -5.63
C LYS A 86 12.31 -8.67 -4.43
N ASP A 87 12.99 -7.98 -3.52
CA ASP A 87 13.54 -8.54 -2.28
C ASP A 87 12.55 -8.49 -1.11
N TYR A 88 11.31 -8.05 -1.32
CA TYR A 88 10.27 -7.92 -0.29
C TYR A 88 10.70 -7.09 0.92
N SER A 89 11.65 -6.16 0.73
CA SER A 89 12.18 -5.32 1.82
C SER A 89 11.25 -4.14 2.13
N LYS A 90 10.61 -3.57 1.10
CA LYS A 90 9.77 -2.38 1.20
C LYS A 90 8.86 -2.22 -0.03
N LEU A 91 7.84 -1.39 0.11
CA LEU A 91 7.07 -0.85 -1.01
C LEU A 91 7.54 0.57 -1.31
N ASP A 92 7.80 0.85 -2.59
CA ASP A 92 8.08 2.19 -3.07
C ASP A 92 6.77 2.88 -3.48
N SER A 93 6.58 4.10 -2.98
CA SER A 93 5.43 4.95 -3.27
C SER A 93 5.69 5.80 -4.52
N TYR A 94 4.73 5.80 -5.43
CA TYR A 94 4.70 6.63 -6.63
C TYR A 94 3.38 7.38 -6.72
N TYR A 95 3.38 8.48 -7.46
CA TYR A 95 2.18 9.22 -7.79
C TYR A 95 2.05 9.35 -9.31
N ILE A 96 0.87 9.05 -9.81
CA ILE A 96 0.49 9.33 -11.19
C ILE A 96 -0.18 10.70 -11.22
N THR A 97 0.31 11.58 -12.06
CA THR A 97 -0.23 12.93 -12.26
C THR A 97 -1.52 12.89 -13.08
N PRO A 98 -2.31 13.99 -13.12
CA PRO A 98 -3.44 14.14 -14.05
C PRO A 98 -3.07 13.89 -15.53
N THR A 99 -1.82 14.14 -15.90
CA THR A 99 -1.27 13.91 -17.24
C THR A 99 -0.71 12.50 -17.46
N GLY A 100 -0.83 11.62 -16.47
CA GLY A 100 -0.35 10.23 -16.53
C GLY A 100 1.15 10.04 -16.23
N LYS A 101 1.88 11.10 -15.88
CA LYS A 101 3.31 11.01 -15.54
C LYS A 101 3.48 10.33 -14.18
N LYS A 102 4.42 9.39 -14.09
CA LYS A 102 4.78 8.72 -12.83
C LYS A 102 5.92 9.46 -12.13
N LEU A 103 5.69 9.87 -10.89
CA LEU A 103 6.64 10.60 -10.03
C LEU A 103 6.92 9.78 -8.77
N ARG A 104 8.14 9.83 -8.26
CA ARG A 104 8.66 9.00 -7.16
C ARG A 104 9.21 9.79 -5.98
N THR A 105 9.39 11.11 -6.12
CA THR A 105 9.89 11.96 -5.04
C THR A 105 9.05 13.22 -4.86
N ARG A 106 9.15 13.81 -3.66
CA ARG A 106 8.55 15.11 -3.38
C ARG A 106 9.11 16.23 -4.26
N ASN A 107 10.39 16.18 -4.61
CA ASN A 107 11.01 17.19 -5.49
C ASN A 107 10.45 17.13 -6.91
N GLU A 108 10.23 15.92 -7.44
CA GLU A 108 9.57 15.74 -8.74
C GLU A 108 8.13 16.23 -8.73
N ILE A 109 7.39 16.02 -7.62
CA ILE A 109 6.04 16.57 -7.43
C ILE A 109 6.08 18.09 -7.41
N ALA A 110 7.00 18.69 -6.65
CA ALA A 110 7.14 20.14 -6.58
C ALA A 110 7.47 20.75 -7.96
N ALA A 111 8.38 20.12 -8.71
CA ALA A 111 8.68 20.53 -10.08
C ALA A 111 7.46 20.41 -10.99
N TYR A 112 6.72 19.30 -10.91
CA TYR A 112 5.50 19.11 -11.70
C TYR A 112 4.44 20.17 -11.39
N LEU A 113 4.18 20.46 -10.11
CA LEU A 113 3.18 21.45 -9.69
C LEU A 113 3.55 22.88 -10.09
N LYS A 114 4.86 23.20 -10.14
CA LYS A 114 5.34 24.49 -10.66
C LYS A 114 5.03 24.65 -12.15
N ASP A 115 5.23 23.58 -12.93
CA ASP A 115 4.99 23.59 -14.37
C ASP A 115 3.50 23.40 -14.73
N HIS A 116 2.71 22.82 -13.82
CA HIS A 116 1.28 22.54 -13.99
C HIS A 116 0.49 23.02 -12.76
N PRO A 117 0.28 24.36 -12.62
CA PRO A 117 -0.44 24.93 -11.48
C PRO A 117 -1.84 24.32 -11.37
N GLN A 118 -2.17 23.77 -10.19
CA GLN A 118 -3.46 23.15 -9.93
C GLN A 118 -4.46 24.19 -9.41
N PRO A 119 -5.72 24.20 -9.89
CA PRO A 119 -6.77 25.10 -9.39
C PRO A 119 -7.06 24.92 -7.88
N SER A 120 -6.78 23.73 -7.36
CA SER A 120 -7.10 23.29 -6.00
C SER A 120 -6.05 23.66 -4.93
N GLY A 121 -4.97 24.38 -5.28
CA GLY A 121 -3.96 24.82 -4.32
C GLY A 121 -3.10 23.68 -3.73
N VAL A 122 -3.09 22.51 -4.37
CA VAL A 122 -2.31 21.34 -3.94
C VAL A 122 -0.82 21.68 -3.89
N SER A 123 -0.18 21.30 -2.78
CA SER A 123 1.24 21.50 -2.53
C SER A 123 1.99 20.16 -2.49
N ALA A 124 3.32 20.21 -2.61
CA ALA A 124 4.15 19.01 -2.48
C ALA A 124 4.12 18.39 -1.05
N ALA A 125 3.67 19.15 -0.04
CA ALA A 125 3.53 18.67 1.33
C ALA A 125 2.31 17.74 1.51
N ASP A 126 1.31 17.85 0.64
CA ASP A 126 0.09 17.02 0.68
C ASP A 126 0.33 15.57 0.21
N PHE A 127 1.54 15.27 -0.30
CA PHE A 127 1.92 13.95 -0.80
C PHE A 127 2.68 13.15 0.26
N ASP A 128 2.06 12.06 0.71
CA ASP A 128 2.61 11.11 1.66
C ASP A 128 3.38 9.95 0.98
N PHE A 129 4.69 9.92 1.18
CA PHE A 129 5.58 8.86 0.69
C PHE A 129 5.81 7.76 1.73
N SER A 130 5.03 7.69 2.81
CA SER A 130 5.12 6.58 3.75
C SER A 130 4.85 5.25 3.04
N SER A 131 5.55 4.20 3.49
CA SER A 131 5.38 2.83 3.02
C SER A 131 4.59 2.05 4.06
N PRO A 132 3.61 1.23 3.65
CA PRO A 132 3.00 0.28 4.57
C PRO A 132 4.03 -0.71 5.09
N LYS A 133 3.71 -1.32 6.23
CA LYS A 133 4.49 -2.41 6.83
C LYS A 133 4.20 -3.70 6.06
N ILE A 134 5.25 -4.38 5.60
CA ILE A 134 5.14 -5.73 5.03
C ILE A 134 4.97 -6.72 6.17
N MET A 135 3.96 -7.59 6.05
CA MET A 135 3.70 -8.66 7.00
C MET A 135 4.54 -9.89 6.64
N GLN A 136 5.64 -10.11 7.36
CA GLN A 136 6.65 -11.11 6.99
C GLN A 136 6.07 -12.54 6.98
N ASP A 137 5.16 -12.83 7.90
CA ASP A 137 4.40 -14.07 8.01
C ASP A 137 3.51 -14.39 6.80
N THR A 138 3.38 -13.46 5.86
CA THR A 138 2.59 -13.60 4.62
C THR A 138 3.44 -13.59 3.36
N ILE A 139 4.78 -13.53 3.51
CA ILE A 139 5.69 -13.66 2.36
C ILE A 139 5.74 -15.14 1.96
N PRO A 140 5.58 -15.48 0.66
CA PRO A 140 5.67 -16.86 0.23
C PRO A 140 7.02 -17.50 0.58
N GLU A 141 7.00 -18.70 1.16
CA GLU A 141 8.19 -19.40 1.68
C GLU A 141 9.34 -19.54 0.66
N PHE A 142 9.02 -19.70 -0.63
CA PHE A 142 10.03 -19.84 -1.68
C PHE A 142 10.90 -18.57 -1.84
N ILE A 143 10.39 -17.40 -1.45
CA ILE A 143 11.16 -16.15 -1.44
C ILE A 143 12.14 -16.13 -0.27
N GLU A 144 11.74 -16.61 0.90
CA GLU A 144 12.61 -16.71 2.07
C GLU A 144 13.79 -17.64 1.79
N GLN A 145 13.55 -18.79 1.16
CA GLN A 145 14.58 -19.73 0.74
C GLN A 145 15.59 -19.12 -0.26
N GLN A 146 15.13 -18.24 -1.16
CA GLN A 146 16.02 -17.51 -2.07
C GLN A 146 16.88 -16.48 -1.33
N LYS A 147 16.33 -15.78 -0.33
CA LYS A 147 17.09 -14.84 0.51
C LYS A 147 18.17 -15.55 1.29
N ASP A 148 17.85 -16.69 1.92
CA ASP A 148 18.83 -17.49 2.66
C ASP A 148 19.94 -18.01 1.76
N SER A 149 19.58 -18.47 0.56
CA SER A 149 20.54 -18.91 -0.45
C SER A 149 21.47 -17.79 -0.92
N ALA A 150 20.93 -16.59 -1.15
CA ALA A 150 21.70 -15.40 -1.53
C ALA A 150 22.62 -14.92 -0.40
N ASN A 151 22.13 -14.88 0.83
CA ASN A 151 22.91 -14.52 2.02
C ASN A 151 24.05 -15.52 2.27
N LYS A 152 23.78 -16.83 2.10
CA LYS A 152 24.82 -17.87 2.21
C LYS A 152 25.91 -17.69 1.15
N LYS A 153 25.55 -17.41 -0.11
CA LYS A 153 26.52 -17.10 -1.17
C LYS A 153 27.33 -15.84 -0.90
N ALA A 154 26.69 -14.78 -0.42
CA ALA A 154 27.38 -13.52 -0.10
C ALA A 154 28.35 -13.66 1.08
N LYS A 155 28.05 -14.54 2.05
CA LYS A 155 28.95 -14.85 3.17
C LYS A 155 30.17 -15.65 2.71
N ILE A 156 29.96 -16.69 1.90
CA ILE A 156 31.05 -17.50 1.32
C ILE A 156 32.04 -16.61 0.55
N ALA A 157 31.53 -15.70 -0.29
CA ALA A 157 32.38 -14.79 -1.06
C ALA A 157 33.17 -13.77 -0.22
N LYS A 158 32.80 -13.54 1.04
CA LYS A 158 33.54 -12.66 1.97
C LYS A 158 34.60 -13.40 2.78
N ASP A 159 34.42 -14.70 2.99
CA ASP A 159 35.37 -15.54 3.72
C ASP A 159 36.52 -16.05 2.81
N GLU A 160 36.41 -15.88 1.49
CA GLU A 160 37.43 -16.23 0.48
C GLU A 160 38.34 -15.04 0.06
N VAL A 161 38.29 -13.90 0.76
CA VAL A 161 39.13 -12.70 0.50
C VAL A 161 40.02 -12.36 1.69
#